data_AF-A0A7K0D526-F1
#
_entry.id   AF-A0A7K0D526-F1
#
_cell.length_a   1.000
_cell.length_b   1.000
_cell.length_c   1.000
_cell.angle_alpha   90.00
_cell.angle_beta   90.00
_cell.angle_gamma   90.00
#
_symmetry.space_group_name_H-M   'P 1'
#
loop_
_entity.id
_entity.type
_entity.pdbx_description
1 polymer ?
#
loop_
_entity_poly.entity_id
_entity_poly.type
_entity_poly.pdbx_seq_one_letter_code
_entity_poly.pdbx_strand_id
1 'polypeptide(L)'
;MVVMALDSAFELVEDIDLVEATGSIADTLAAAARIRPDVILLDRRLPDGNGIDAIERLHEVSPAARVLVYTGDADRPMRDRVIAAGGAGLVLKTGLFDDLLRIVRRVAAGENCFDADL
;
A
#
# COMPACT_ATOMS: atom_id res chain seq x y z
N MET A 1 0.39 11.67 11.98
CA MET A 1 0.41 10.87 13.22
C MET A 1 0.54 9.36 12.98
N VAL A 2 0.15 8.82 11.80
CA VAL A 2 0.23 7.37 11.51
C VAL A 2 1.62 6.88 11.07
N VAL A 3 2.44 7.73 10.44
CA VAL A 3 3.75 7.33 9.87
C VAL A 3 4.73 6.79 10.92
N MET A 4 4.86 7.43 12.09
CA MET A 4 5.80 6.98 13.14
C MET A 4 5.40 5.65 13.80
N ALA A 5 4.10 5.33 13.84
CA ALA A 5 3.64 4.13 14.54
C ALA A 5 3.89 2.84 13.75
N LEU A 6 3.91 2.93 12.41
CA LEU A 6 4.25 1.79 11.56
C LEU A 6 5.75 1.54 11.55
N ASP A 7 6.57 2.58 11.59
CA ASP A 7 8.04 2.47 11.55
C ASP A 7 8.57 1.51 12.63
N SER A 8 8.28 1.79 13.90
CA SER A 8 8.68 0.91 15.02
C SER A 8 8.03 -0.47 15.00
N ALA A 9 6.88 -0.64 14.33
CA ALA A 9 6.21 -1.93 14.24
C ALA A 9 6.89 -2.84 13.19
N PHE A 10 7.41 -2.25 12.10
CA PHE A 10 8.15 -2.98 11.08
C PHE A 10 9.60 -3.30 11.49
N GLU A 11 10.23 -2.52 12.38
CA GLU A 11 11.57 -2.83 12.92
C GLU A 11 11.68 -4.21 13.59
N LEU A 12 10.58 -4.77 14.07
CA LEU A 12 10.53 -6.08 14.73
C LEU A 12 10.22 -7.24 13.76
N VAL A 13 10.06 -6.96 12.47
CA VAL A 13 9.69 -7.95 11.45
C VAL A 13 10.95 -8.39 10.71
N GLU A 14 11.31 -9.67 10.83
CA GLU A 14 12.58 -10.19 10.27
C GLU A 14 12.59 -10.30 8.73
N ASP A 15 11.42 -10.41 8.10
CA ASP A 15 11.28 -10.72 6.66
C ASP A 15 10.70 -9.57 5.82
N ILE A 16 10.47 -8.40 6.41
CA ILE A 16 9.95 -7.22 5.73
C ILE A 16 10.73 -5.99 6.17
N ASP A 17 11.47 -5.39 5.25
CA ASP A 17 12.18 -4.14 5.49
C ASP A 17 11.28 -2.94 5.13
N LEU A 18 11.03 -2.05 6.10
CA LEU A 18 10.47 -0.74 5.81
C LEU A 18 11.57 0.17 5.25
N VAL A 19 11.61 0.27 3.92
CA VAL A 19 12.68 0.99 3.20
C VAL A 19 12.54 2.51 3.21
N GLU A 20 11.30 3.02 3.24
CA GLU A 20 10.99 4.45 3.31
C GLU A 20 9.53 4.68 3.71
N ALA A 21 9.28 5.75 4.47
CA ALA A 21 7.95 6.18 4.84
C ALA A 21 7.72 7.64 4.44
N THR A 22 6.67 7.89 3.66
CA THR A 22 6.37 9.17 3.04
C THR A 22 5.03 9.73 3.53
N GLY A 23 4.84 11.05 3.38
CA GLY A 23 3.64 11.75 3.84
C GLY A 23 2.69 12.23 2.74
N SER A 24 3.07 12.07 1.47
CA SER A 24 2.35 12.62 0.31
C SER A 24 2.48 11.69 -0.92
N ILE A 25 1.60 11.86 -1.90
CA ILE A 25 1.69 11.16 -3.20
C ILE A 25 2.98 11.56 -3.91
N ALA A 26 3.31 12.85 -3.92
CA ALA A 26 4.51 13.37 -4.56
C ALA A 26 5.79 12.73 -4.01
N ASP A 27 5.92 12.65 -2.68
CA ASP A 27 7.08 12.03 -2.04
C ASP A 27 7.11 10.52 -2.29
N THR A 28 5.95 9.84 -2.26
CA THR A 28 5.86 8.41 -2.56
C THR A 28 6.32 8.09 -3.99
N LEU A 29 5.96 8.90 -4.97
CA LEU A 29 6.41 8.73 -6.36
C LEU A 29 7.93 8.90 -6.48
N ALA A 30 8.50 9.92 -5.83
CA ALA A 30 9.94 10.16 -5.84
C ALA A 30 10.72 9.01 -5.14
N ALA A 31 10.21 8.55 -3.99
CA ALA A 31 10.73 7.41 -3.24
C ALA A 31 10.68 6.12 -4.06
N ALA A 32 9.53 5.78 -4.65
CA ALA A 32 9.33 4.57 -5.44
C ALA A 32 10.28 4.51 -6.65
N ALA A 33 10.45 5.63 -7.36
CA ALA A 33 11.37 5.72 -8.50
C ALA A 33 12.83 5.42 -8.10
N ARG A 34 13.22 5.83 -6.89
CA ARG A 34 14.59 5.72 -6.38
C ARG A 34 14.87 4.35 -5.76
N ILE A 35 13.96 3.87 -4.90
CA ILE A 35 14.17 2.66 -4.09
C ILE A 35 13.70 1.41 -4.82
N ARG A 36 12.67 1.50 -5.67
CA ARG A 36 12.03 0.37 -6.37
C ARG A 36 11.61 -0.74 -5.39
N PRO A 37 10.68 -0.45 -4.46
CA PRO A 37 10.22 -1.42 -3.46
C PRO A 37 9.42 -2.56 -4.11
N ASP A 38 9.37 -3.72 -3.44
CA ASP A 38 8.53 -4.84 -3.88
C ASP A 38 7.03 -4.56 -3.65
N VAL A 39 6.71 -3.91 -2.54
CA VAL A 39 5.33 -3.56 -2.17
C VAL A 39 5.27 -2.09 -1.72
N ILE A 40 4.25 -1.39 -2.18
CA ILE A 40 3.91 -0.02 -1.73
C ILE A 40 2.61 -0.11 -0.93
N LEU A 41 2.68 0.18 0.37
CA LEU A 41 1.50 0.33 1.22
C LEU A 41 0.99 1.77 1.11
N LEU A 42 -0.16 1.97 0.46
CA LEU A 42 -0.66 3.29 0.09
C LEU A 42 -1.92 3.66 0.85
N ASP A 43 -1.89 4.81 1.54
CA ASP A 43 -3.13 5.40 2.08
C ASP A 43 -3.98 5.97 0.95
N ARG A 44 -5.30 5.78 1.03
CA ARG A 44 -6.25 6.43 0.12
C ARG A 44 -6.29 7.95 0.33
N ARG A 45 -6.24 8.44 1.57
CA ARG A 45 -6.42 9.86 1.90
C ARG A 45 -5.07 10.47 2.24
N LEU A 46 -4.47 11.15 1.26
CA LEU A 46 -3.21 11.87 1.43
C LEU A 46 -3.45 13.39 1.34
N PRO A 47 -2.56 14.23 1.91
CA PRO A 47 -2.74 15.69 1.91
C PRO A 47 -2.84 16.31 0.51
N ASP A 48 -2.22 15.67 -0.48
CA ASP A 48 -2.13 16.10 -1.87
C ASP A 48 -3.04 15.31 -2.83
N GLY A 49 -3.92 14.43 -2.30
CA GLY A 49 -4.96 13.80 -3.09
C GLY A 49 -5.39 12.41 -2.66
N ASN A 50 -6.01 11.71 -3.62
CA ASN A 50 -6.49 10.34 -3.44
C ASN A 50 -5.41 9.36 -3.93
N GLY A 51 -4.92 8.51 -3.03
CA GLY A 51 -3.86 7.54 -3.34
C GLY A 51 -4.25 6.55 -4.43
N ILE A 52 -5.53 6.19 -4.58
CA ILE A 52 -5.97 5.28 -5.66
C ILE A 52 -5.66 5.87 -7.04
N ASP A 53 -5.80 7.20 -7.18
CA ASP A 53 -5.56 7.90 -8.44
C ASP A 53 -4.04 8.03 -8.73
N ALA A 54 -3.17 7.65 -7.79
CA ALA A 54 -1.72 7.62 -7.96
C ALA A 54 -1.16 6.26 -8.39
N ILE A 55 -1.95 5.18 -8.34
CA ILE A 55 -1.48 3.82 -8.59
C ILE A 55 -0.86 3.67 -9.99
N GLU A 56 -1.50 4.21 -11.02
CA GLU A 56 -0.99 4.16 -12.39
C GLU A 56 0.39 4.83 -12.50
N ARG A 57 0.55 6.01 -11.91
CA ARG A 57 1.81 6.75 -11.87
C ARG A 57 2.89 6.03 -11.07
N LEU A 58 2.51 5.32 -10.01
CA LEU A 58 3.44 4.48 -9.24
C LEU A 58 3.97 3.32 -10.08
N HIS A 59 3.13 2.70 -10.91
CA HIS A 59 3.58 1.68 -11.86
C HIS A 59 4.46 2.26 -12.97
N GLU A 60 4.25 3.50 -13.42
CA GLU A 60 5.14 4.14 -14.40
C GLU A 60 6.57 4.31 -13.86
N VAL A 61 6.72 4.71 -12.60
CA VAL A 61 8.03 4.96 -12.00
C VAL A 61 8.66 3.74 -11.33
N SER A 62 7.84 2.76 -10.93
CA SER A 62 8.27 1.50 -10.30
C SER A 62 7.44 0.32 -10.82
N PRO A 63 7.68 -0.16 -12.06
CA PRO A 63 6.83 -1.16 -12.71
C PRO A 63 6.76 -2.53 -12.03
N ALA A 64 7.75 -2.86 -11.19
CA ALA A 64 7.78 -4.11 -10.44
C ALA A 64 7.05 -4.02 -9.08
N ALA A 65 6.82 -2.80 -8.59
CA ALA A 65 6.20 -2.60 -7.29
C ALA A 65 4.72 -2.98 -7.33
N ARG A 66 4.26 -3.68 -6.30
CA ARG A 66 2.85 -4.05 -6.13
C ARG A 66 2.20 -3.09 -5.14
N VAL A 67 1.10 -2.46 -5.53
CA VAL A 67 0.45 -1.43 -4.70
C VAL A 67 -0.68 -2.04 -3.87
N LEU A 68 -0.55 -1.98 -2.55
CA LEU A 68 -1.57 -2.42 -1.58
C LEU A 68 -2.22 -1.19 -0.94
N VAL A 69 -3.50 -0.96 -1.17
CA VAL A 69 -4.22 0.17 -0.57
C VAL A 69 -4.62 -0.17 0.86
N TYR A 70 -4.19 0.65 1.82
CA TYR A 70 -4.50 0.51 3.25
C TYR A 70 -5.29 1.73 3.71
N THR A 71 -6.56 1.55 4.05
CA THR A 71 -7.52 2.66 4.22
C THR A 71 -8.46 2.44 5.41
N GLY A 72 -8.97 3.51 6.01
CA GLY A 72 -9.92 3.43 7.13
C GLY A 72 -11.31 2.95 6.73
N ASP A 73 -11.67 3.10 5.46
CA ASP A 73 -12.96 2.75 4.87
C ASP A 73 -12.75 2.00 3.55
N ALA A 74 -13.49 0.92 3.35
CA ALA A 74 -13.45 0.09 2.14
C ALA A 74 -14.87 -0.39 1.82
N ASP A 75 -15.21 -0.39 0.54
CA ASP A 75 -16.48 -0.88 -0.01
C ASP A 75 -16.26 -1.46 -1.41
N ARG A 76 -17.28 -2.14 -1.94
CA ARG A 76 -17.24 -2.73 -3.28
C ARG A 76 -16.84 -1.73 -4.38
N PRO A 77 -17.42 -0.52 -4.47
CA PRO A 77 -16.98 0.47 -5.47
C PRO A 77 -15.50 0.85 -5.36
N MET A 78 -14.99 1.00 -4.13
CA MET A 78 -13.58 1.30 -3.91
C MET A 78 -12.69 0.13 -4.34
N ARG A 79 -13.06 -1.11 -4.00
CA ARG A 79 -12.36 -2.31 -4.46
C ARG A 79 -12.25 -2.34 -5.99
N ASP A 80 -13.36 -2.12 -6.67
CA ASP A 80 -13.42 -2.15 -8.13
C ASP A 80 -12.54 -1.03 -8.75
N ARG A 81 -12.46 0.15 -8.11
CA ARG A 81 -11.53 1.23 -8.50
C ARG A 81 -10.06 0.86 -8.31
N VAL A 82 -9.71 0.21 -7.20
CA VAL A 82 -8.33 -0.24 -6.95
C VAL A 82 -7.92 -1.28 -7.99
N ILE A 83 -8.80 -2.24 -8.31
CA ILE A 83 -8.57 -3.22 -9.37
C ILE A 83 -8.36 -2.53 -10.72
N ALA A 84 -9.23 -1.59 -11.07
CA ALA A 84 -9.16 -0.87 -12.35
C ALA A 84 -7.85 -0.08 -12.50
N ALA A 85 -7.34 0.51 -11.42
CA ALA A 85 -6.06 1.22 -11.40
C ALA A 85 -4.83 0.29 -11.35
N GLY A 86 -5.02 -1.04 -11.27
CA GLY A 86 -3.95 -2.03 -11.22
C GLY A 86 -3.41 -2.34 -9.83
N GLY A 87 -4.09 -1.92 -8.76
CA GLY A 87 -3.68 -2.24 -7.39
C GLY A 87 -3.73 -3.74 -7.12
N ALA A 88 -2.84 -4.20 -6.24
CA ALA A 88 -2.72 -5.60 -5.83
C ALA A 88 -3.62 -5.96 -4.65
N GLY A 89 -4.24 -4.98 -3.98
CA GLY A 89 -5.17 -5.28 -2.88
C GLY A 89 -5.77 -4.05 -2.20
N LEU A 90 -6.76 -4.30 -1.35
CA LEU A 90 -7.44 -3.31 -0.52
C LEU A 90 -7.64 -3.86 0.90
N VAL A 91 -7.09 -3.17 1.89
CA VAL A 91 -7.05 -3.60 3.29
C VAL A 91 -7.58 -2.50 4.21
N LEU A 92 -8.42 -2.87 5.16
CA LEU A 92 -8.96 -1.97 6.18
C LEU A 92 -7.97 -1.73 7.33
N LYS A 93 -7.84 -0.47 7.77
CA LYS A 93 -7.08 -0.03 8.96
C LYS A 93 -7.78 -0.37 10.29
N THR A 94 -8.55 -1.44 10.32
CA THR A 94 -9.28 -1.91 11.51
C THR A 94 -8.80 -3.28 11.98
N GLY A 95 -8.02 -3.98 11.16
CA GLY A 95 -7.45 -5.30 11.48
C GLY A 95 -6.21 -5.23 12.36
N LEU A 96 -5.76 -6.40 12.81
CA LEU A 96 -4.52 -6.55 13.57
C LEU A 96 -3.30 -6.32 12.66
N PHE A 97 -2.18 -5.87 13.26
CA PHE A 97 -0.95 -5.65 12.51
C PHE A 97 -0.44 -6.94 11.84
N ASP A 98 -0.55 -8.10 12.51
CA ASP A 98 -0.17 -9.40 11.94
C ASP A 98 -0.97 -9.76 10.68
N ASP A 99 -2.23 -9.31 10.59
CA ASP A 99 -3.05 -9.52 9.40
C ASP A 99 -2.52 -8.70 8.23
N LEU A 100 -2.13 -7.45 8.48
CA LEU A 100 -1.46 -6.61 7.50
C LEU A 100 -0.17 -7.27 7.02
N LEU A 101 0.69 -7.74 7.92
CA LEU A 101 1.95 -8.41 7.55
C LEU A 101 1.70 -9.65 6.69
N ARG A 102 0.70 -10.47 7.03
CA ARG A 102 0.32 -11.63 6.23
C ARG A 102 -0.10 -11.25 4.81
N ILE A 103 -0.88 -10.17 4.67
CA ILE A 103 -1.32 -9.68 3.37
C ILE A 103 -0.14 -9.11 2.57
N VAL A 104 0.74 -8.33 3.20
CA VAL A 104 1.95 -7.81 2.55
C VAL A 104 2.81 -8.94 2.00
N ARG A 105 3.04 -10.03 2.77
CA ARG A 105 3.78 -11.21 2.30
C ARG A 105 3.15 -11.86 1.07
N ARG A 106 1.83 -12.04 1.07
CA ARG A 106 1.10 -12.62 -0.07
C ARG A 106 1.19 -11.73 -1.31
N VAL A 107 1.05 -10.41 -1.12
CA VAL A 107 1.21 -9.44 -2.20
C VAL A 107 2.64 -9.48 -2.75
N ALA A 108 3.67 -9.50 -1.89
CA ALA A 108 5.07 -9.63 -2.31
C ALA A 108 5.31 -10.94 -3.09
N ALA A 109 4.62 -12.02 -2.74
CA ALA A 109 4.66 -13.30 -3.46
C ALA A 109 3.89 -13.30 -4.80
N GLY A 110 3.30 -12.17 -5.20
CA GLY A 110 2.60 -12.00 -6.48
C GLY A 110 1.08 -12.19 -6.41
N GLU A 111 0.50 -12.40 -5.23
CA GLU A 111 -0.95 -12.57 -5.08
C GLU A 111 -1.69 -11.23 -5.10
N ASN A 112 -2.95 -11.27 -5.57
CA ASN A 112 -3.89 -10.16 -5.39
C ASN A 112 -4.75 -10.43 -4.15
N CYS A 113 -4.75 -9.49 -3.20
CA CYS A 113 -5.42 -9.61 -1.92
C CYS A 113 -6.56 -8.59 -1.80
N PHE A 114 -7.74 -8.98 -2.27
CA PHE A 114 -8.97 -8.23 -2.05
C PHE A 114 -9.87 -9.04 -1.14
N ASP A 115 -10.38 -8.40 -0.09
CA ASP A 115 -11.34 -9.05 0.79
C ASP A 115 -12.62 -9.38 0.01
N ALA A 116 -13.09 -10.62 0.14
CA ALA A 116 -14.20 -11.17 -0.63
C ALA A 116 -15.54 -10.63 -0.14
N ASP A 117 -15.60 -10.19 1.12
CA ASP A 117 -16.81 -9.70 1.78
C ASP A 117 -17.04 -8.18 1.59
N LEU A 118 -16.21 -7.52 0.77
CA LEU A 118 -16.35 -6.10 0.37
C LEU A 118 -17.35 -5.87 -0.77
#